data_AF-A0A3S1I031-F1
#
_entry.id   AF-A0A3S1I031-F1
#
_cell.length_a   1.000
_cell.length_b   1.000
_cell.length_c   1.000
_cell.angle_alpha   90.00
_cell.angle_beta   90.00
_cell.angle_gamma   90.00
#
_symmetry.space_group_name_H-M   'P 1'
#
loop_
_entity.id
_entity.type
_entity.pdbx_description
1 polymer ?
#
loop_
_entity_poly.entity_id
_entity_poly.type
_entity_poly.pdbx_seq_one_letter_code
_entity_poly.pdbx_strand_id
1 'polypeptide(L)' 'VAFTRREGNERIVCAFNLGSKPAKVDLGKGALQPLPGHGFSGQTGNGPVRLGGYGAWFGRID' A
#
# COMPACT_ATOMS: atom_id res chain seq x y z
N VAL A 1 -4.96 -4.22 -7.41
CA VAL A 1 -5.80 -3.00 -7.42
C VAL A 1 -5.16 -1.98 -6.50
N ALA A 2 -5.04 -0.73 -6.92
CA ALA A 2 -4.51 0.34 -6.06
C ALA A 2 -5.27 1.64 -6.34
N PHE A 3 -5.57 2.40 -5.29
CA PHE A 3 -6.25 3.70 -5.38
C PHE A 3 -5.89 4.59 -4.19
N THR A 4 -6.14 5.90 -4.32
CA THR A 4 -5.99 6.84 -3.22
C THR A 4 -7.33 7.27 -2.64
N ARG A 5 -7.40 7.44 -1.33
CA ARG A 5 -8.51 8.10 -0.62
C ARG A 5 -8.01 9.38 0.02
N ARG A 6 -8.89 10.39 0.13
CA ARG A 6 -8.59 11.68 0.75
C ARG A 6 -9.73 12.11 1.65
N GLU A 7 -9.38 12.64 2.82
CA GLU A 7 -10.28 13.33 3.73
C GLU A 7 -9.51 14.48 4.39
N GLY A 8 -9.97 15.72 4.18
CA GLY A 8 -9.24 16.92 4.62
C GLY A 8 -7.81 16.96 4.08
N ASN A 9 -6.84 16.96 5.01
CA ASN A 9 -5.41 16.98 4.72
C ASN A 9 -4.77 15.59 4.71
N GLU A 10 -5.54 14.53 4.95
CA GLU A 10 -5.01 13.17 4.91
C GLU A 10 -5.25 12.55 3.53
N ARG A 11 -4.19 11.97 2.97
CA ARG A 11 -4.24 11.18 1.73
C ARG A 11 -3.58 9.83 1.97
N ILE A 12 -4.30 8.76 1.61
CA ILE A 12 -3.89 7.38 1.85
C ILE A 12 -3.90 6.61 0.53
N VAL A 13 -2.90 5.77 0.29
CA VAL A 13 -2.95 4.70 -0.71
C VAL A 13 -3.53 3.44 -0.08
N CYS A 14 -4.45 2.81 -0.78
CA CYS A 14 -4.91 1.45 -0.48
C CYS A 14 -4.50 0.54 -1.65
N ALA A 15 -3.66 -0.44 -1.39
CA ALA A 15 -3.20 -1.41 -2.38
C ALA A 15 -3.63 -2.83 -1.99
N PHE A 16 -4.27 -3.53 -2.90
CA PHE A 16 -4.79 -4.88 -2.71
C PHE A 16 -4.28 -5.82 -3.80
N ASN A 17 -3.70 -6.93 -3.41
CA ASN A 17 -3.46 -8.06 -4.28
C ASN A 17 -4.68 -8.98 -4.24
N LEU A 18 -5.48 -8.97 -5.30
CA LEU A 18 -6.65 -9.86 -5.40
C LEU A 18 -6.30 -11.25 -5.96
N GLY A 19 -5.01 -11.47 -6.28
CA GLY A 19 -4.51 -12.75 -6.75
C GLY A 19 -3.91 -13.60 -5.63
N SER A 20 -3.81 -14.91 -5.89
CA SER A 20 -3.24 -15.89 -4.95
C SER A 20 -1.70 -15.89 -4.90
N LYS A 21 -1.04 -15.29 -5.89
CA LYS A 21 0.43 -15.24 -5.99
C LYS A 21 0.96 -13.88 -5.51
N PRO A 22 2.20 -13.79 -5.00
CA PRO A 22 2.81 -12.50 -4.63
C PRO A 22 2.82 -11.50 -5.79
N ALA A 23 2.60 -10.23 -5.47
CA ALA A 23 2.57 -9.14 -6.42
C ALA A 23 3.44 -7.96 -5.94
N LYS A 24 3.96 -7.19 -6.89
CA LYS A 24 4.64 -5.92 -6.64
C LYS A 24 3.80 -4.81 -7.23
N VAL A 25 3.66 -3.71 -6.51
CA VAL A 25 3.02 -2.49 -7.01
C VAL A 25 4.00 -1.34 -6.87
N ASP A 26 4.24 -0.64 -7.98
CA ASP A 26 4.94 0.63 -7.97
C ASP A 26 3.91 1.72 -7.69
N LEU A 27 4.12 2.46 -6.61
CA LEU A 27 3.24 3.55 -6.17
C LEU A 27 3.82 4.93 -6.52
N GLY A 28 4.90 4.96 -7.29
CA GLY A 28 5.60 6.19 -7.67
C GLY A 28 6.54 6.70 -6.60
N LYS A 29 7.14 7.86 -6.87
CA LYS A 29 8.08 8.52 -5.96
C LYS A 29 7.32 9.40 -4.98
N GLY A 30 7.40 9.08 -3.71
CA GLY A 30 6.82 9.83 -2.59
C GLY A 30 7.22 9.19 -1.26
N ALA A 31 7.25 9.97 -0.19
CA ALA A 31 7.45 9.43 1.15
C ALA A 31 6.19 8.68 1.58
N LEU A 32 6.21 7.36 1.40
CA LEU A 32 5.11 6.50 1.80
C LEU A 32 5.32 6.04 3.24
N GLN A 33 4.44 6.48 4.14
CA GLN A 33 4.49 6.07 5.54
C GLN A 33 3.50 4.93 5.79
N PRO A 34 3.94 3.73 6.20
CA PRO A 34 3.04 2.62 6.47
C PRO A 34 2.00 2.96 7.54
N LEU A 35 0.74 2.55 7.30
CA LEU A 35 -0.33 2.62 8.30
C LEU A 35 -0.57 1.21 8.89
N PRO A 36 -0.17 0.96 10.15
CA PRO A 36 -0.40 -0.31 10.81
C PRO A 36 -1.85 -0.45 11.30
N GLY A 37 -2.23 -1.66 11.75
CA GLY A 37 -3.54 -1.92 12.37
C GLY A 37 -4.58 -2.60 11.48
N HIS A 38 -4.26 -2.87 10.22
CA HIS A 38 -5.19 -3.50 9.25
C HIS A 38 -4.98 -5.02 9.08
N GLY A 39 -4.13 -5.66 9.89
CA GLY A 39 -3.92 -7.11 9.87
C GLY A 39 -3.17 -7.66 8.65
N PHE A 40 -2.67 -6.79 7.76
CA PHE A 40 -1.91 -7.20 6.58
C PHE A 40 -0.41 -6.97 6.75
N SER A 41 0.38 -7.89 6.22
CA SER A 41 1.84 -7.90 6.27
C SER A 41 2.51 -7.26 5.04
N GLY A 42 1.79 -6.41 4.29
CA GLY A 42 2.36 -5.68 3.16
C GLY A 42 3.58 -4.88 3.60
N GLN A 43 4.71 -5.06 2.90
CA GLN A 43 5.97 -4.41 3.26
C GLN A 43 6.28 -3.26 2.30
N THR A 44 6.81 -2.17 2.84
CA THR A 44 7.44 -1.08 2.08
C THR A 44 8.89 -0.93 2.47
N GLY A 45 9.74 -0.68 1.48
CA GLY A 45 11.07 -0.08 1.67
C GLY A 45 11.18 1.19 0.82
N ASN A 46 12.40 1.64 0.50
CA ASN A 46 12.66 2.72 -0.47
C ASN A 46 12.33 2.32 -1.93
N GLY A 47 11.30 1.50 -2.16
CA GLY A 47 10.98 0.89 -3.44
C GLY A 47 9.56 0.30 -3.48
N PRO A 48 9.22 -0.49 -4.51
CA PRO A 48 7.87 -0.96 -4.76
C PRO A 48 7.31 -1.80 -3.61
N VAL A 49 6.03 -1.60 -3.30
CA VAL A 49 5.33 -2.32 -2.24
C VAL A 49 5.15 -3.78 -2.63
N ARG A 50 5.48 -4.68 -1.71
CA ARG A 50 5.36 -6.13 -1.89
C ARG A 50 4.16 -6.65 -1.14
N LEU A 51 3.27 -7.33 -1.86
CA LEU A 51 2.06 -7.93 -1.33
C LEU A 51 2.13 -9.45 -1.48
N GLY A 52 1.88 -10.19 -0.40
CA GLY A 52 1.60 -11.62 -0.48
C GLY A 52 0.31 -11.90 -1.26
N GLY A 53 0.01 -13.18 -1.52
CA GLY A 53 -1.28 -13.57 -2.07
C GLY A 53 -2.43 -13.09 -1.16
N TYR A 54 -3.45 -12.48 -1.75
CA TYR A 54 -4.57 -11.86 -1.01
C TYR A 54 -4.15 -10.79 0.01
N GLY A 55 -2.92 -10.29 -0.08
CA GLY A 55 -2.38 -9.28 0.82
C GLY A 55 -2.82 -7.87 0.45
N ALA A 56 -2.78 -6.97 1.43
CA ALA A 56 -2.98 -5.56 1.23
C ALA A 56 -1.90 -4.72 1.91
N TRP A 57 -1.84 -3.45 1.54
CA TRP A 57 -0.99 -2.46 2.17
C TRP A 57 -1.68 -1.09 2.17
N PHE A 58 -1.46 -0.35 3.24
CA PHE A 58 -1.99 0.99 3.44
C PHE A 58 -0.85 1.90 3.87
N GLY A 59 -0.85 3.12 3.34
CA GLY A 59 0.08 4.14 3.81
C GLY A 59 -0.28 5.55 3.40
N ARG A 60 0.23 6.50 4.16
CA ARG A 60 0.06 7.93 3.90
C ARG A 60 0.96 8.39 2.77
N ILE A 61 0.47 9.39 2.06
CA ILE A 61 1.20 10.13 1.03
C ILE A 61 1.30 11.57 1.54
N ASP A 62 2.52 12.10 1.57
CA ASP A 62 2.78 13.53 1.78
C ASP A 62 2.42 14.36 0.53
#